data_AF-A0ABC8BGB0-F1
#
_entry.id   AF-A0ABC8BGB0-F1
#
_cell.length_a   1.000
_cell.length_b   1.000
_cell.length_c   1.000
_cell.angle_alpha   90.00
_cell.angle_beta   90.00
_cell.angle_gamma   90.00
#
_symmetry.space_group_name_H-M   'P 1'
#
loop_
_entity.id
_entity.type
_entity.pdbx_description
1 polymer ?
#
loop_
_entity_poly.entity_id
_entity_poly.type
_entity_poly.pdbx_seq_one_letter_code
_entity_poly.pdbx_strand_id
1 'polypeptide(L)'
;MSKKLSTEKAPRKMLAYSVETNDPEESTIQFATSSAAARRQGADEIGTDFSGIVSCRRAHWADQYAELRYIPAKAYIDAGWWFDCNHCGTRCDSDACRWDEESDTDIPLDLVFDGRVVYCSAECKTGHDAEVSTRNAKFEAFKAAAADAQPGVTFTAFTGGYPYCANSGKFTFPSAQYGGSVCDTENSTELTWWVCAVDKEAWDLFISEKRAA
;
A
#
# COMPACT_ATOMS: atom_id res chain seq x y z
N MET A 1 -31.09 -17.07 -47.24
CA MET A 1 -29.72 -16.57 -47.01
C MET A 1 -29.41 -16.64 -45.53
N SER A 2 -28.68 -17.68 -45.12
CA SER A 2 -28.39 -17.93 -43.70
C SER A 2 -27.33 -16.94 -43.19
N LYS A 3 -27.70 -16.11 -42.22
CA LYS A 3 -26.76 -15.28 -41.46
C LYS A 3 -25.82 -16.23 -40.72
N LYS A 4 -24.53 -16.21 -41.08
CA LYS A 4 -23.48 -16.86 -40.29
C LYS A 4 -23.45 -16.19 -38.91
N LEU A 5 -23.74 -16.96 -37.86
CA LEU A 5 -23.48 -16.53 -36.49
C LEU A 5 -21.98 -16.25 -36.36
N SER A 6 -21.70 -15.07 -35.80
CA SER A 6 -20.35 -14.56 -35.53
C SER A 6 -19.57 -15.60 -34.73
N THR A 7 -18.47 -16.07 -35.30
CA THR A 7 -17.45 -16.88 -34.62
C THR A 7 -17.08 -16.18 -33.31
N GLU A 8 -17.18 -16.88 -32.18
CA GLU A 8 -16.67 -16.39 -30.90
C GLU A 8 -15.20 -16.03 -31.08
N LYS A 9 -14.91 -14.73 -30.97
CA LYS A 9 -13.57 -14.19 -31.11
C LYS A 9 -12.78 -14.67 -29.91
N ALA A 10 -11.76 -15.50 -30.13
CA ALA A 10 -10.87 -15.97 -29.07
C ALA A 10 -10.48 -14.81 -28.14
N PRO A 11 -10.47 -15.02 -26.81
CA PRO A 11 -10.16 -13.96 -25.87
C PRO A 11 -8.79 -13.39 -26.22
N ARG A 12 -8.74 -12.06 -26.40
CA ARG A 12 -7.49 -11.39 -26.74
C ARG A 12 -6.52 -11.59 -25.60
N LYS A 13 -5.32 -12.07 -25.92
CA LYS A 13 -4.23 -12.23 -24.96
C LYS A 13 -3.96 -10.89 -24.27
N MET A 14 -3.79 -10.92 -22.94
CA MET A 14 -3.28 -9.76 -22.20
C MET A 14 -1.80 -9.58 -22.51
N LEU A 15 -1.42 -8.34 -22.76
CA LEU A 15 -0.07 -7.97 -23.15
C LEU A 15 0.38 -6.76 -22.33
N ALA A 16 1.68 -6.64 -22.05
CA ALA A 16 2.24 -5.60 -21.22
C ALA A 16 2.67 -4.36 -22.02
N TYR A 17 2.21 -3.17 -21.63
CA TYR A 17 2.54 -1.92 -22.29
C TYR A 17 3.20 -0.94 -21.32
N SER A 18 4.31 -0.32 -21.73
CA SER A 18 4.84 0.87 -21.06
C SER A 18 3.99 2.07 -21.44
N VAL A 19 3.46 2.77 -20.45
CA VAL A 19 2.65 3.97 -20.58
C VAL A 19 3.42 5.09 -19.88
N GLU A 20 3.71 6.15 -20.61
CA GLU A 20 4.58 7.25 -20.18
C GLU A 20 3.86 8.59 -20.42
N THR A 21 3.98 9.52 -19.47
CA THR A 21 3.54 10.92 -19.64
C THR A 21 4.67 11.79 -20.18
N ASN A 22 4.45 13.10 -20.24
CA ASN A 22 5.49 14.07 -20.52
C ASN A 22 6.60 14.09 -19.45
N ASP A 23 6.34 13.54 -18.27
CA ASP A 23 7.34 13.28 -17.25
C ASP A 23 7.77 11.80 -17.30
N PRO A 24 9.04 11.50 -17.60
CA PRO A 24 9.53 10.12 -17.61
C PRO A 24 9.48 9.44 -16.23
N GLU A 25 9.41 10.19 -15.13
CA GLU A 25 9.25 9.65 -13.78
C GLU A 25 7.82 9.11 -13.53
N GLU A 26 6.84 9.57 -14.31
CA GLU A 26 5.44 9.13 -14.28
C GLU A 26 5.17 8.01 -15.31
N SER A 27 6.04 7.00 -15.32
CA SER A 27 5.91 5.85 -16.22
C SER A 27 5.31 4.64 -15.49
N THR A 28 4.46 3.87 -16.16
CA THR A 28 3.83 2.66 -15.57
C THR A 28 3.67 1.53 -16.59
N ILE A 29 3.67 0.29 -16.12
CA ILE A 29 3.39 -0.89 -16.96
C ILE A 29 1.93 -1.32 -16.79
N GLN A 30 1.21 -1.40 -17.91
CA GLN A 30 -0.21 -1.77 -17.94
C GLN A 30 -0.43 -3.05 -18.73
N PHE A 31 -1.17 -3.99 -18.14
CA PHE A 31 -1.57 -5.23 -18.81
C PHE A 31 -2.92 -5.06 -19.47
N ALA A 32 -2.93 -5.04 -20.80
CA ALA A 32 -4.15 -4.81 -21.57
C ALA A 32 -4.19 -5.66 -22.84
N THR A 33 -5.39 -5.81 -23.40
CA THR A 33 -5.59 -6.52 -24.68
C THR A 33 -5.30 -5.63 -25.90
N SER A 34 -5.03 -4.34 -25.69
CA SER A 34 -4.68 -3.38 -26.73
C SER A 34 -4.00 -2.14 -26.14
N SER A 35 -3.21 -1.43 -26.94
CA SER A 35 -2.55 -0.17 -26.53
C SER A 35 -3.54 0.91 -26.12
N ALA A 36 -4.69 1.03 -26.79
CA ALA A 36 -5.72 2.00 -26.43
C ALA A 36 -6.37 1.69 -25.07
N ALA A 37 -6.45 0.43 -24.66
CA ALA A 37 -6.91 0.06 -23.33
C ALA A 37 -5.82 0.33 -22.28
N ALA A 38 -4.57 -0.04 -22.55
CA ALA A 38 -3.43 0.26 -21.67
C ALA A 38 -3.28 1.76 -21.40
N ARG A 39 -3.42 2.60 -22.43
CA ARG A 39 -3.34 4.06 -22.28
C ARG A 39 -4.43 4.63 -21.37
N ARG A 40 -5.65 4.09 -21.42
CA ARG A 40 -6.73 4.52 -20.50
C ARG A 40 -6.40 4.10 -19.07
N GLN A 41 -6.04 2.84 -18.87
CA GLN A 41 -5.66 2.32 -17.55
C GLN A 41 -4.48 3.08 -16.94
N GLY A 42 -3.44 3.36 -17.72
CA GLY A 42 -2.28 4.12 -17.26
C GLY A 42 -2.62 5.57 -16.96
N ALA A 43 -3.48 6.22 -17.76
CA ALA A 43 -3.96 7.57 -17.46
C ALA A 43 -4.72 7.61 -16.13
N ASP A 44 -5.62 6.63 -15.90
CA ASP A 44 -6.37 6.51 -14.65
C ASP A 44 -5.45 6.25 -13.44
N GLU A 45 -4.43 5.40 -13.59
CA GLU A 45 -3.44 5.09 -12.53
C GLU A 45 -2.58 6.31 -12.16
N ILE A 46 -2.14 7.07 -13.17
CA ILE A 46 -1.30 8.27 -12.97
C ILE A 46 -2.16 9.46 -12.50
N GLY A 47 -3.47 9.42 -12.71
CA GLY A 47 -4.37 10.53 -12.41
C GLY A 47 -4.34 11.65 -13.46
N THR A 48 -3.97 11.31 -14.70
CA THR A 48 -3.95 12.22 -15.85
C THR A 48 -5.04 11.90 -16.85
N ASP A 49 -5.27 12.78 -17.81
CA ASP A 49 -6.23 12.51 -18.88
C ASP A 49 -5.61 11.68 -20.02
N PHE A 50 -6.45 11.21 -20.94
CA PHE A 50 -5.96 10.43 -22.07
C PHE A 50 -4.94 11.20 -22.92
N SER A 51 -5.02 12.53 -22.99
CA SER A 51 -4.07 13.40 -23.71
C SER A 51 -2.73 13.54 -23.01
N GLY A 52 -2.68 13.42 -21.68
CA GLY A 52 -1.47 13.48 -20.87
C GLY A 52 -0.52 12.31 -21.11
N ILE A 53 -1.03 11.19 -21.62
CA ILE A 53 -0.18 10.09 -22.08
C ILE A 53 0.48 10.44 -23.41
N VAL A 54 1.80 10.57 -23.41
CA VAL A 54 2.57 10.93 -24.61
C VAL A 54 3.09 9.70 -25.35
N SER A 55 3.26 8.56 -24.65
CA SER A 55 3.83 7.34 -25.23
C SER A 55 3.16 6.10 -24.63
N CYS A 56 2.83 5.13 -25.49
CA CYS A 56 2.31 3.82 -25.10
C CYS A 56 2.95 2.75 -25.99
N ARG A 57 3.92 2.01 -25.44
CA ARG A 57 4.77 1.06 -26.18
C ARG A 57 4.66 -0.34 -25.62
N ARG A 58 5.05 -1.35 -26.40
CA ARG A 58 5.08 -2.74 -25.96
C ARG A 58 6.25 -2.96 -24.98
N ALA A 59 5.97 -3.48 -23.80
CA ALA A 59 6.96 -3.90 -22.81
C ALA A 59 7.09 -5.43 -22.84
N HIS A 60 7.73 -5.97 -23.89
CA HIS A 60 7.81 -7.42 -24.13
C HIS A 60 8.40 -8.21 -22.96
N TRP A 61 9.35 -7.64 -22.24
CA TRP A 61 9.97 -8.25 -21.06
C TRP A 61 8.94 -8.56 -19.95
N ALA A 62 7.88 -7.76 -19.88
CA ALA A 62 6.86 -7.87 -18.84
C ALA A 62 5.71 -8.82 -19.20
N ASP A 63 5.60 -9.28 -20.46
CA ASP A 63 4.50 -10.14 -20.92
C ASP A 63 4.37 -11.44 -20.10
N GLN A 64 5.49 -11.96 -19.60
CA GLN A 64 5.52 -13.16 -18.76
C GLN A 64 4.80 -12.99 -17.41
N TYR A 65 4.62 -11.75 -16.97
CA TYR A 65 3.92 -11.42 -15.72
C TYR A 65 2.45 -11.08 -15.96
N ALA A 66 1.92 -11.17 -17.19
CA ALA A 66 0.53 -10.79 -17.49
C ALA A 66 -0.51 -11.67 -16.79
N GLU A 67 -0.18 -12.92 -16.48
CA GLU A 67 -1.03 -13.82 -15.69
C GLU A 67 -0.81 -13.65 -14.18
N LEU A 68 0.26 -12.95 -13.80
CA LEU A 68 0.54 -12.58 -12.43
C LEU A 68 -0.13 -11.23 -12.14
N ARG A 69 -0.61 -11.06 -10.90
CA ARG A 69 -1.20 -9.78 -10.48
C ARG A 69 -0.13 -8.71 -10.20
N TYR A 70 1.14 -9.00 -10.45
CA TYR A 70 2.26 -8.10 -10.21
C TYR A 70 3.54 -8.48 -10.97
N ILE A 71 4.41 -7.50 -11.15
CA ILE A 71 5.77 -7.65 -11.65
C ILE A 71 6.74 -7.46 -10.46
N PRO A 72 7.70 -8.37 -10.21
CA PRO A 72 8.69 -8.20 -9.17
C PRO A 72 9.60 -6.98 -9.41
N ALA A 73 10.04 -6.30 -8.36
CA ALA A 73 10.92 -5.12 -8.47
C ALA A 73 12.22 -5.43 -9.23
N LYS A 74 12.77 -6.64 -9.05
CA LYS A 74 13.96 -7.08 -9.78
C LYS A 74 13.75 -7.06 -11.30
N ALA A 75 12.60 -7.52 -11.78
CA ALA A 75 12.33 -7.60 -13.21
C ALA A 75 12.23 -6.21 -13.85
N TYR A 76 11.73 -5.23 -13.10
CA TYR A 76 11.75 -3.83 -13.53
C TYR A 76 13.19 -3.30 -13.64
N ILE A 77 14.01 -3.50 -12.60
CA ILE A 77 15.39 -3.02 -12.59
C ILE A 77 16.22 -3.68 -13.71
N ASP A 78 16.05 -4.99 -13.93
CA ASP A 78 16.69 -5.70 -15.05
C ASP A 78 16.24 -5.16 -16.42
N ALA A 79 15.08 -4.52 -16.49
CA ALA A 79 14.55 -3.86 -17.70
C ALA A 79 14.90 -2.37 -17.80
N GLY A 80 15.78 -1.85 -16.92
CA GLY A 80 16.26 -0.47 -16.93
C GLY A 80 15.37 0.53 -16.19
N TRP A 81 14.45 0.06 -15.35
CA TRP A 81 13.65 0.92 -14.46
C TRP A 81 14.38 1.12 -13.13
N TRP A 82 13.94 2.12 -12.37
CA TRP A 82 14.46 2.40 -11.05
C TRP A 82 13.32 2.43 -10.02
N PHE A 83 13.67 2.20 -8.76
CA PHE A 83 12.77 2.25 -7.61
C PHE A 83 13.44 2.99 -6.48
N ASP A 84 12.67 3.59 -5.59
CA ASP A 84 13.20 4.06 -4.32
C ASP A 84 13.35 2.90 -3.33
N CYS A 85 14.44 2.94 -2.56
CA CYS A 85 14.63 2.05 -1.42
C CYS A 85 13.45 2.24 -0.46
N ASN A 86 12.76 1.14 -0.13
CA ASN A 86 11.57 1.14 0.72
C ASN A 86 11.85 1.43 2.21
N HIS A 87 13.06 1.89 2.55
CA HIS A 87 13.45 2.33 3.88
C HIS A 87 13.97 3.78 3.87
N CYS A 88 15.03 4.04 3.10
CA CYS A 88 15.71 5.35 3.11
C CYS A 88 15.41 6.24 1.91
N GLY A 89 14.70 5.74 0.89
CA GLY A 89 14.40 6.50 -0.34
C GLY A 89 15.57 6.63 -1.32
N THR A 90 16.71 5.97 -1.09
CA THR A 90 17.81 5.95 -2.07
C THR A 90 17.36 5.28 -3.37
N ARG A 91 17.62 5.94 -4.51
CA ARG A 91 17.36 5.37 -5.84
C ARG A 91 18.12 4.07 -6.05
N CYS A 92 17.38 3.05 -6.49
CA CYS A 92 17.84 1.70 -6.79
C CYS A 92 17.57 1.41 -8.28
N ASP A 93 18.61 1.36 -9.10
CA ASP A 93 18.61 0.88 -10.47
C ASP A 93 19.77 -0.09 -10.72
N SER A 94 19.99 -0.50 -11.97
CA SER A 94 21.02 -1.49 -12.31
C SER A 94 22.44 -1.04 -11.99
N ASP A 95 22.67 0.27 -11.92
CA ASP A 95 23.98 0.89 -11.70
C ASP A 95 24.03 1.64 -10.36
N ALA A 96 23.13 1.28 -9.42
CA ALA A 96 23.00 1.95 -8.13
C ALA A 96 24.32 1.87 -7.34
N CYS A 97 24.82 3.03 -6.97
CA CYS A 97 26.03 3.18 -6.16
C CYS A 97 25.83 4.26 -5.09
N ARG A 98 26.68 4.22 -4.07
CA ARG A 98 26.85 5.32 -3.12
C ARG A 98 28.26 5.88 -3.24
N TRP A 99 28.36 7.19 -3.07
CA TRP A 99 29.64 7.86 -2.96
C TRP A 99 30.30 7.54 -1.61
N ASP A 100 31.57 7.14 -1.62
CA ASP A 100 32.37 6.93 -0.43
C ASP A 100 33.44 8.03 -0.31
N GLU A 101 33.28 8.90 0.69
CA GLU A 101 34.17 10.05 0.90
C GLU A 101 35.61 9.64 1.27
N GLU A 102 35.80 8.47 1.89
CA GLU A 102 37.12 8.00 2.31
C GLU A 102 37.95 7.51 1.12
N SER A 103 37.33 6.77 0.21
CA SER A 103 38.00 6.23 -0.98
C SER A 103 37.91 7.13 -2.21
N ASP A 104 37.08 8.18 -2.21
CA ASP A 104 36.81 9.06 -3.36
C ASP A 104 36.27 8.26 -4.57
N THR A 105 35.44 7.24 -4.30
CA THR A 105 34.91 6.33 -5.34
C THR A 105 33.44 5.95 -5.11
N ASP A 106 32.79 5.54 -6.20
CA ASP A 106 31.44 4.96 -6.17
C ASP A 106 31.50 3.49 -5.75
N ILE A 107 30.80 3.15 -4.66
CA ILE A 107 30.63 1.78 -4.19
C ILE A 107 29.27 1.26 -4.66
N PRO A 108 29.21 0.18 -5.45
CA PRO A 108 27.96 -0.44 -5.85
C PRO A 108 27.10 -0.84 -4.65
N LEU A 109 25.79 -0.66 -4.79
CA LEU A 109 24.82 -1.06 -3.77
C LEU A 109 24.46 -2.54 -3.92
N ASP A 110 24.48 -3.27 -2.80
CA ASP A 110 23.99 -4.65 -2.74
C ASP A 110 22.47 -4.65 -2.58
N LEU A 111 21.77 -4.48 -3.70
CA LEU A 111 20.31 -4.40 -3.73
C LEU A 111 19.66 -5.70 -3.20
N VAL A 112 18.70 -5.54 -2.28
CA VAL A 112 17.90 -6.63 -1.74
C VAL A 112 16.47 -6.51 -2.23
N PHE A 113 15.97 -7.55 -2.88
CA PHE A 113 14.63 -7.56 -3.47
C PHE A 113 13.64 -8.34 -2.59
N ASP A 114 12.47 -7.75 -2.32
CA ASP A 114 11.38 -8.39 -1.58
C ASP A 114 10.05 -8.16 -2.32
N GLY A 115 9.72 -9.08 -3.23
CA GLY A 115 8.50 -9.00 -4.03
C GLY A 115 8.44 -7.74 -4.91
N ARG A 116 7.62 -6.76 -4.49
CA ARG A 116 7.38 -5.50 -5.23
C ARG A 116 8.27 -4.34 -4.77
N VAL A 117 9.10 -4.54 -3.74
CA VAL A 117 9.97 -3.50 -3.21
C VAL A 117 11.43 -3.90 -3.31
N VAL A 118 12.31 -2.90 -3.24
CA VAL A 118 13.76 -3.05 -3.21
C VAL A 118 14.33 -2.25 -2.04
N TYR A 119 15.45 -2.71 -1.51
CA TYR A 119 16.24 -2.04 -0.51
C TYR A 119 17.66 -1.86 -1.04
N CYS A 120 18.27 -0.72 -0.76
CA CYS A 120 19.63 -0.43 -1.21
C CYS A 120 20.71 -1.26 -0.48
N SER A 121 20.35 -1.89 0.64
CA SER A 121 21.23 -2.77 1.41
C SER A 121 20.46 -3.71 2.32
N ALA A 122 21.13 -4.76 2.80
CA ALA A 122 20.58 -5.66 3.83
C ALA A 122 20.27 -4.93 5.16
N GLU A 123 21.02 -3.88 5.48
CA GLU A 123 20.78 -3.03 6.65
C GLU A 123 19.45 -2.29 6.52
N CYS A 124 19.16 -1.69 5.35
CA CYS A 124 17.89 -1.03 5.09
C CYS A 124 16.70 -2.00 5.16
N LYS A 125 16.85 -3.23 4.65
CA LYS A 125 15.80 -4.24 4.80
C LYS A 125 15.56 -4.57 6.27
N THR A 126 16.63 -4.83 7.02
CA THR A 126 16.54 -5.20 8.44
C THR A 126 15.96 -4.05 9.27
N GLY A 127 16.35 -2.80 8.99
CA GLY A 127 15.80 -1.61 9.62
C GLY A 127 14.31 -1.46 9.37
N HIS A 128 13.88 -1.63 8.11
CA HIS A 128 12.46 -1.61 7.76
C HIS A 128 11.67 -2.74 8.45
N ASP A 129 12.17 -3.97 8.44
CA ASP A 129 11.51 -5.10 9.09
C ASP A 129 11.36 -4.86 10.61
N ALA A 130 12.36 -4.22 11.24
CA ALA A 130 12.31 -3.84 12.66
C ALA A 130 11.27 -2.73 12.93
N GLU A 131 11.15 -1.74 12.05
CA GLU A 131 10.12 -0.69 12.13
C GLU A 131 8.72 -1.27 11.97
N VAL A 132 8.52 -2.14 10.97
CA VAL A 132 7.27 -2.87 10.74
C VAL A 132 6.89 -3.70 11.97
N SER A 133 7.84 -4.47 12.49
CA SER A 133 7.65 -5.29 13.70
C SER A 133 7.27 -4.43 14.90
N THR A 134 7.97 -3.32 15.12
CA THR A 134 7.68 -2.37 16.21
C THR A 134 6.29 -1.76 16.07
N ARG A 135 5.89 -1.36 14.86
CA ARG A 135 4.56 -0.80 14.59
C ARG A 135 3.46 -1.82 14.83
N ASN A 136 3.66 -3.07 14.40
CA ASN A 136 2.70 -4.16 14.62
C ASN A 136 2.60 -4.51 16.11
N ALA A 137 3.72 -4.53 16.85
CA ALA A 137 3.71 -4.75 18.29
C ALA A 137 2.95 -3.63 19.04
N LYS A 138 3.14 -2.37 18.64
CA LYS A 138 2.35 -1.24 19.16
C LYS A 138 0.85 -1.42 18.90
N PHE A 139 0.46 -1.91 17.73
CA PHE A 139 -0.94 -2.18 17.41
C PHE A 139 -1.55 -3.29 18.26
N GLU A 140 -0.81 -4.38 18.52
CA GLU A 140 -1.26 -5.41 19.45
C GLU A 140 -1.42 -4.88 20.88
N ALA A 141 -0.46 -4.06 21.35
CA ALA A 141 -0.55 -3.40 22.65
C ALA A 141 -1.75 -2.43 22.73
N PHE A 142 -2.03 -1.69 21.65
CA PHE A 142 -3.22 -0.83 21.55
C PHE A 142 -4.52 -1.62 21.70
N LYS A 143 -4.66 -2.76 21.00
CA LYS A 143 -5.85 -3.61 21.11
C LYS A 143 -6.07 -4.10 22.55
N ALA A 144 -4.99 -4.53 23.21
CA ALA A 144 -5.04 -4.95 24.61
C ALA A 144 -5.42 -3.78 25.53
N ALA A 145 -4.75 -2.63 25.42
CA ALA A 145 -5.04 -1.45 26.24
C ALA A 145 -6.48 -0.93 26.04
N ALA A 146 -6.99 -0.96 24.81
CA ALA A 146 -8.36 -0.55 24.51
C ALA A 146 -9.40 -1.50 25.12
N ALA A 147 -9.13 -2.81 25.10
CA ALA A 147 -9.98 -3.81 25.75
C ALA A 147 -9.94 -3.69 27.29
N ASP A 148 -8.76 -3.48 27.87
CA ASP A 148 -8.57 -3.33 29.31
C ASP A 148 -9.20 -2.03 29.84
N ALA A 149 -9.13 -0.94 29.07
CA ALA A 149 -9.72 0.34 29.45
C ALA A 149 -11.25 0.30 29.50
N GLN A 150 -11.88 -0.55 28.68
CA GLN A 150 -13.34 -0.69 28.62
C GLN A 150 -13.77 -2.15 28.37
N PRO A 151 -13.76 -3.03 29.38
CA PRO A 151 -14.03 -4.46 29.19
C PRO A 151 -15.50 -4.81 28.86
N GLY A 152 -16.36 -3.82 28.63
CA GLY A 152 -17.77 -4.04 28.31
C GLY A 152 -18.19 -3.49 26.96
N VAL A 153 -17.25 -2.87 26.22
CA VAL A 153 -17.49 -2.53 24.82
C VAL A 153 -17.13 -3.73 23.96
N THR A 154 -17.87 -3.91 22.87
CA THR A 154 -17.58 -4.92 21.86
C THR A 154 -16.91 -4.23 20.67
N PHE A 155 -15.64 -4.53 20.41
CA PHE A 155 -14.94 -4.03 19.24
C PHE A 155 -15.42 -4.72 17.97
N THR A 156 -15.74 -3.93 16.95
CA THR A 156 -16.26 -4.42 15.65
C THR A 156 -15.18 -4.41 14.56
N ALA A 157 -14.19 -3.52 14.66
CA ALA A 157 -13.07 -3.45 13.75
C ALA A 157 -11.87 -2.78 14.41
N PHE A 158 -10.67 -3.16 14.00
CA PHE A 158 -9.44 -2.46 14.32
C PHE A 158 -8.68 -2.13 13.05
N THR A 159 -8.10 -0.94 12.99
CA THR A 159 -7.24 -0.48 11.90
C THR A 159 -5.98 0.09 12.51
N GLY A 160 -4.82 -0.45 12.15
CA GLY A 160 -3.54 -0.05 12.71
C GLY A 160 -2.44 -1.01 12.26
N GLY A 161 -1.26 -0.88 12.88
CA GLY A 161 -0.06 -1.60 12.43
C GLY A 161 0.47 -1.06 11.10
N TYR A 162 1.53 -1.65 10.56
CA TYR A 162 2.06 -1.22 9.26
C TYR A 162 1.02 -1.42 8.14
N PRO A 163 0.80 -0.44 7.23
CA PRO A 163 1.56 0.80 7.04
C PRO A 163 0.95 2.04 7.74
N TYR A 164 -0.01 1.88 8.64
CA TYR A 164 -0.70 2.98 9.31
C TYR A 164 0.16 3.65 10.39
N CYS A 165 0.10 4.98 10.45
CA CYS A 165 0.80 5.77 11.47
C CYS A 165 0.05 5.82 12.82
N ALA A 166 -1.28 5.69 12.81
CA ALA A 166 -2.12 5.70 14.01
C ALA A 166 -2.96 4.43 14.08
N ASN A 167 -3.29 4.01 15.31
CA ASN A 167 -4.18 2.89 15.56
C ASN A 167 -5.57 3.39 15.93
N SER A 168 -6.58 2.68 15.47
CA SER A 168 -7.98 2.95 15.78
C SER A 168 -8.76 1.65 15.94
N GLY A 169 -9.77 1.69 16.80
CA GLY A 169 -10.72 0.63 17.02
C GLY A 169 -12.14 1.18 16.97
N LYS A 170 -13.02 0.56 16.19
CA LYS A 170 -14.46 0.82 16.23
C LYS A 170 -15.10 -0.12 17.24
N PHE A 171 -16.04 0.38 18.02
CA PHE A 171 -16.72 -0.40 19.04
C PHE A 171 -18.21 -0.07 19.11
N THR A 172 -18.96 -1.00 19.69
CA THR A 172 -20.36 -0.83 20.09
C THR A 172 -20.50 -1.23 21.56
N PHE A 173 -21.63 -0.89 22.17
CA PHE A 173 -21.94 -1.16 23.57
C PHE A 173 -23.45 -1.38 23.75
N PRO A 174 -23.91 -1.91 24.89
CA PRO A 174 -25.34 -2.12 25.13
C PRO A 174 -26.14 -0.84 24.93
N SER A 175 -27.26 -0.93 24.22
CA SER A 175 -28.13 0.20 23.87
C SER A 175 -27.55 1.22 22.87
N ALA A 176 -26.36 0.98 22.30
CA ALA A 176 -25.81 1.83 21.24
C ALA A 176 -26.54 1.62 19.91
N GLN A 177 -26.89 2.72 19.24
CA GLN A 177 -27.43 2.71 17.88
C GLN A 177 -26.31 2.63 16.83
N TYR A 178 -25.20 3.36 17.04
CA TYR A 178 -24.07 3.44 16.12
C TYR A 178 -22.73 3.07 16.79
N GLY A 179 -22.58 3.36 18.08
CA GLY A 179 -21.36 3.09 18.85
C GLY A 179 -20.34 4.22 18.79
N GLY A 180 -19.06 3.85 18.74
CA GLY A 180 -17.95 4.80 18.83
C GLY A 180 -16.64 4.30 18.23
N SER A 181 -15.60 5.11 18.38
CA SER A 181 -14.23 4.79 18.00
C SER A 181 -13.24 5.23 19.06
N VAL A 182 -12.21 4.44 19.27
CA VAL A 182 -11.04 4.78 20.07
C VAL A 182 -9.85 4.90 19.14
N CYS A 183 -8.97 5.88 19.38
CA CYS A 183 -7.71 6.02 18.66
C CYS A 183 -6.57 6.37 19.61
N ASP A 184 -5.36 5.95 19.25
CA ASP A 184 -4.14 6.53 19.80
C ASP A 184 -3.56 7.55 18.81
N THR A 185 -2.53 8.28 19.24
CA THR A 185 -1.74 9.13 18.33
C THR A 185 -0.37 8.52 18.17
N GLU A 186 0.31 8.80 17.05
CA GLU A 186 1.58 8.16 16.68
C GLU A 186 2.65 8.16 17.79
N ASN A 187 2.65 9.20 18.64
CA ASN A 187 3.61 9.40 19.71
C ASN A 187 3.01 9.34 21.13
N SER A 188 1.75 8.92 21.29
CA SER A 188 1.12 8.81 22.61
C SER A 188 0.34 7.51 22.74
N THR A 189 0.44 6.88 23.90
CA THR A 189 -0.39 5.75 24.31
C THR A 189 -1.73 6.19 24.90
N GLU A 190 -2.01 7.50 24.92
CA GLU A 190 -3.27 8.04 25.40
C GLU A 190 -4.41 7.66 24.45
N LEU A 191 -5.40 6.95 25.00
CA LEU A 191 -6.58 6.51 24.26
C LEU A 191 -7.62 7.63 24.24
N THR A 192 -7.91 8.13 23.05
CA THR A 192 -9.00 9.10 22.85
C THR A 192 -10.26 8.37 22.41
N TRP A 193 -11.31 8.48 23.21
CA TRP A 193 -12.61 7.82 22.97
C TRP A 193 -13.61 8.80 22.39
N TRP A 194 -14.21 8.43 21.27
CA TRP A 194 -15.26 9.17 20.59
C TRP A 194 -16.51 8.31 20.52
N VAL A 195 -17.65 8.90 20.85
CA VAL A 195 -18.97 8.25 20.77
C VAL A 195 -19.86 9.10 19.88
N CYS A 196 -20.73 8.46 19.10
CA CYS A 196 -21.71 9.18 18.32
C CYS A 196 -22.57 10.08 19.22
N ALA A 197 -22.87 11.30 18.78
CA ALA A 197 -23.65 12.24 19.58
C ALA A 197 -25.04 11.69 19.97
N VAL A 198 -25.64 10.85 19.10
CA VAL A 198 -26.92 10.19 19.35
C VAL A 198 -26.83 9.16 20.48
N ASP A 199 -25.67 8.52 20.64
CA ASP A 199 -25.44 7.47 21.64
C ASP A 199 -24.84 8.00 22.95
N LYS A 200 -24.68 9.32 23.08
CA LYS A 200 -23.97 9.93 24.22
C LYS A 200 -24.67 9.67 25.55
N GLU A 201 -25.99 9.80 25.61
CA GLU A 201 -26.75 9.52 26.83
C GLU A 201 -26.67 8.03 27.24
N ALA A 202 -26.78 7.13 26.25
CA ALA A 202 -26.65 5.69 26.48
C ALA A 202 -25.24 5.33 26.97
N TRP A 203 -24.21 6.01 26.44
CA TRP A 203 -22.82 5.84 26.87
C TRP A 203 -22.59 6.31 28.30
N ASP A 204 -23.08 7.51 28.64
CA ASP A 204 -22.91 8.08 29.98
C ASP A 204 -23.59 7.17 31.04
N LEU A 205 -24.76 6.61 30.73
CA LEU A 205 -25.42 5.62 31.57
C LEU A 205 -24.57 4.34 31.71
N PHE A 206 -24.12 3.75 30.59
CA PHE A 206 -23.29 2.55 30.57
C PHE A 206 -22.00 2.70 31.40
N ILE A 207 -21.32 3.84 31.29
CA ILE A 207 -20.11 4.12 32.07
C ILE A 207 -20.43 4.31 33.55
N SER A 208 -21.56 4.96 33.88
CA SER A 208 -21.98 5.14 35.27
C SER A 208 -22.30 3.82 35.97
N GLU A 209 -23.00 2.91 35.30
CA GLU A 209 -23.32 1.57 35.80
C GLU A 209 -22.05 0.76 36.05
N LYS A 210 -21.08 0.84 35.12
CA LYS A 210 -19.79 0.18 35.28
C LYS A 210 -18.93 0.70 36.42
N ARG A 211 -19.03 1.98 36.77
CA ARG A 211 -18.30 2.56 37.90
C ARG A 211 -18.92 2.22 39.26
N ALA A 212 -20.19 1.83 39.27
CA ALA A 212 -20.92 1.47 40.48
C ALA A 212 -20.81 -0.02 40.85
N ALA A 213 -20.30 -0.86 39.93
CA ALA A 213 -20.08 -2.30 40.10
C ALA A 213 -18.62 -2.62 40.46
#